data_AF-A0A4U0X783-F1
#
_entry.id   AF-A0A4U0X783-F1
#
_cell.length_a   1.000
_cell.length_b   1.000
_cell.length_c   1.000
_cell.angle_alpha   90.00
_cell.angle_beta   90.00
_cell.angle_gamma   90.00
#
_symmetry.space_group_name_H-M   'P 1'
#
loop_
_entity.id
_entity.type
_entity.pdbx_description
1 polymer ?
#
loop_
_entity_poly.entity_id
_entity_poly.type
_entity_poly.pdbx_seq_one_letter_code
_entity_poly.pdbx_strand_id
1 'polypeptide(L)'
;MAARSGLVRKQDVLRMIIDNGSGYRKVAAQHALADRPFGDLDIEDIPLKPGRKQLEQVFVLDGHTLLCGANKVRTWAARHPDQLHRIIQSYKRCLCPKYMNTAAATRVWTALDAKPGDLAAIQDLVAAHLRRIREAVIAFYRDRHPKSTRYPREYWDNNRIEAITTVSCNWDHEACVIVRNAALAGGFYNMDVAHEPICAAASDMDRMRGLGDIEYGEEVCFADIVKPTFDVATVRMTESVSDGARPQFDLVGNLIGDDAGA
;
A
#
# COMPACT_ATOMS: atom_id res chain seq x y z
N MET A 1 -7.96 -7.05 -2.28
CA MET A 1 -8.86 -7.14 -1.09
C MET A 1 -8.14 -7.89 0.03
N ALA A 2 -8.29 -7.49 1.30
CA ALA A 2 -7.65 -8.17 2.44
C ALA A 2 -8.55 -9.29 3.00
N ALA A 3 -7.95 -10.43 3.38
CA ALA A 3 -8.61 -11.60 3.93
C ALA A 3 -9.62 -11.27 5.04
N ARG A 4 -10.82 -11.89 4.98
CA ARG A 4 -11.72 -12.04 6.12
C ARG A 4 -11.06 -13.00 7.11
N SER A 5 -10.16 -12.48 7.95
CA SER A 5 -9.60 -13.29 9.03
C SER A 5 -10.68 -13.49 10.09
N GLY A 6 -10.89 -14.74 10.55
CA GLY A 6 -11.61 -15.04 11.80
C GLY A 6 -10.90 -14.51 13.06
N LEU A 7 -9.84 -13.73 12.87
CA LEU A 7 -9.12 -13.01 13.89
C LEU A 7 -10.06 -12.09 14.63
N VAL A 8 -10.14 -12.26 15.94
CA VAL A 8 -10.90 -11.40 16.83
C VAL A 8 -9.90 -10.61 17.67
N ARG A 9 -9.96 -9.28 17.59
CA ARG A 9 -9.09 -8.41 18.40
C ARG A 9 -9.78 -8.08 19.71
N LYS A 10 -8.98 -7.96 20.78
CA LYS A 10 -9.46 -7.59 22.12
C LYS A 10 -9.67 -6.08 22.31
N GLN A 11 -9.43 -5.30 21.27
CA GLN A 11 -9.56 -3.85 21.26
C GLN A 11 -9.95 -3.40 19.85
N ASP A 12 -10.51 -2.20 19.77
CA ASP A 12 -10.81 -1.57 18.49
C ASP A 12 -9.51 -1.31 17.72
N VAL A 13 -9.55 -1.61 16.42
CA VAL A 13 -8.43 -1.43 15.51
C VAL A 13 -8.97 -0.84 14.21
N LEU A 14 -8.23 0.11 13.66
CA LEU A 14 -8.42 0.54 12.29
C LEU A 14 -7.42 -0.19 11.38
N ARG A 15 -7.92 -1.13 10.58
CA ARG A 15 -7.11 -1.87 9.62
C ARG A 15 -7.08 -1.14 8.29
N MET A 16 -5.89 -0.78 7.83
CA MET A 16 -5.70 -0.14 6.53
C MET A 16 -5.24 -1.16 5.48
N ILE A 17 -5.68 -0.95 4.24
CA ILE A 17 -5.22 -1.66 3.06
C ILE A 17 -4.60 -0.60 2.15
N ILE A 18 -3.28 -0.65 1.98
CA ILE A 18 -2.52 0.33 1.22
C ILE A 18 -2.11 -0.30 -0.10
N ASP A 19 -2.76 0.11 -1.18
CA ASP A 19 -2.31 -0.19 -2.54
C ASP A 19 -1.12 0.73 -2.85
N ASN A 20 0.10 0.19 -2.75
CA ASN A 20 1.35 0.91 -2.94
C ASN A 20 1.85 0.80 -4.38
N GLY A 21 1.04 1.19 -5.36
CA GLY A 21 1.43 1.23 -6.77
C GLY A 21 2.58 2.21 -7.06
N SER A 22 3.32 1.98 -8.15
CA SER A 22 4.50 2.79 -8.52
C SER A 22 4.18 4.26 -8.89
N GLY A 23 2.98 4.53 -9.42
CA GLY A 23 2.56 5.89 -9.80
C GLY A 23 1.53 6.51 -8.85
N TYR A 24 0.61 5.71 -8.33
CA TYR A 24 -0.46 6.16 -7.45
C TYR A 24 -0.56 5.26 -6.22
N ARG A 25 -1.06 5.84 -5.14
CA ARG A 25 -1.41 5.14 -3.91
C ARG A 25 -2.90 5.22 -3.66
N LYS A 26 -3.51 4.10 -3.29
CA LYS A 26 -4.90 4.04 -2.82
C LYS A 26 -4.91 3.48 -1.42
N VAL A 27 -5.87 3.93 -0.62
CA VAL A 27 -6.06 3.43 0.74
C VAL A 27 -7.52 3.10 0.93
N ALA A 28 -7.76 1.89 1.41
CA ALA A 28 -9.03 1.54 2.01
C ALA A 28 -8.80 1.25 3.50
N ALA A 29 -9.84 1.37 4.31
CA ALA A 29 -9.76 1.02 5.72
C ALA A 29 -11.02 0.33 6.21
N GLN A 30 -10.85 -0.41 7.29
CA GLN A 30 -11.89 -1.17 7.96
C GLN A 30 -11.75 -0.88 9.45
N HIS A 31 -12.81 -0.32 10.05
CA HIS A 31 -12.86 -0.10 11.49
C HIS A 31 -13.41 -1.37 12.17
N ALA A 32 -12.50 -2.14 12.76
CA ALA A 32 -12.79 -3.35 13.52
C ALA A 32 -13.03 -3.02 14.99
N LEU A 33 -14.20 -3.42 15.48
CA LEU A 33 -14.55 -3.30 16.89
C LEU A 33 -14.00 -4.49 17.68
N ALA A 34 -13.68 -4.25 18.95
CA ALA A 34 -13.29 -5.29 19.89
C ALA A 34 -14.30 -6.44 19.90
N ASP A 35 -13.76 -7.65 20.03
CA ASP A 35 -14.50 -8.91 20.11
C ASP A 35 -15.41 -9.21 18.91
N ARG A 36 -15.20 -8.52 17.77
CA ARG A 36 -15.87 -8.83 16.51
C ARG A 36 -14.91 -9.44 15.49
N PRO A 37 -15.38 -10.42 14.68
CA PRO A 37 -14.62 -10.92 13.56
C PRO A 37 -14.38 -9.82 12.52
N PHE A 38 -13.19 -9.80 11.91
CA PHE A 38 -12.88 -8.87 10.81
C PHE A 38 -13.68 -9.17 9.54
N GLY A 39 -14.26 -10.38 9.44
CA GLY A 39 -14.97 -10.85 8.26
C GLY A 39 -16.20 -10.04 7.86
N ASP A 40 -16.87 -9.41 8.84
CA ASP A 40 -18.23 -8.90 8.66
C ASP A 40 -18.31 -7.38 8.48
N LEU A 41 -17.17 -6.71 8.31
CA LEU A 41 -17.10 -5.26 8.29
C LEU A 41 -16.80 -4.73 6.89
N ASP A 42 -17.55 -3.71 6.47
CA ASP A 42 -17.34 -3.05 5.19
C ASP A 42 -15.95 -2.41 5.09
N ILE A 43 -15.33 -2.57 3.93
CA ILE A 43 -14.07 -1.91 3.57
C ILE A 43 -14.43 -0.59 2.88
N GLU A 44 -13.91 0.51 3.42
CA GLU A 44 -14.23 1.87 2.99
C GLU A 44 -13.04 2.48 2.24
N ASP A 45 -13.25 3.00 1.03
CA ASP A 45 -12.25 3.79 0.31
C ASP A 45 -11.96 5.09 1.08
N ILE A 46 -10.69 5.36 1.40
CA ILE A 46 -10.29 6.57 2.13
C ILE A 46 -9.73 7.63 1.17
N PRO A 47 -10.37 8.80 1.05
CA PRO A 47 -9.85 9.88 0.22
C PRO A 47 -8.64 10.55 0.88
N LEU A 48 -7.43 10.22 0.40
CA LEU A 48 -6.18 10.84 0.88
C LEU A 48 -6.09 12.34 0.55
N LYS A 49 -6.92 12.82 -0.37
CA LYS A 49 -7.10 14.24 -0.71
C LYS A 49 -8.58 14.51 -0.99
N PRO A 50 -9.13 15.70 -0.63
CA PRO A 50 -10.51 16.04 -0.97
C PRO A 50 -10.80 15.81 -2.46
N GLY A 51 -11.86 15.05 -2.74
CA GLY A 51 -12.31 14.73 -4.10
C GLY A 51 -11.41 13.77 -4.88
N ARG A 52 -10.38 13.16 -4.29
CA ARG A 52 -9.52 12.18 -4.96
C ARG A 52 -9.34 10.91 -4.13
N LYS A 53 -9.60 9.77 -4.77
CA LYS A 53 -9.39 8.43 -4.20
C LYS A 53 -7.94 7.96 -4.28
N GLN A 54 -7.10 8.65 -5.06
CA GLN A 54 -5.72 8.24 -5.32
C GLN A 54 -4.76 9.40 -5.06
N LEU A 55 -3.59 9.08 -4.51
CA LEU A 55 -2.49 10.01 -4.26
C LEU A 55 -1.31 9.66 -5.16
N GLU A 56 -0.92 10.58 -6.02
CA GLU A 56 0.25 10.41 -6.89
C GLU A 56 1.54 10.32 -6.07
N GLN A 57 2.37 9.32 -6.37
CA GLN A 57 3.62 9.03 -5.65
C GLN A 57 4.78 9.89 -6.17
N VAL A 58 4.65 11.19 -5.98
CA VAL A 58 5.70 12.18 -6.23
C VAL A 58 5.96 12.98 -4.96
N PHE A 59 7.24 13.14 -4.62
CA PHE A 59 7.65 13.66 -3.33
C PHE A 59 8.76 14.70 -3.43
N VAL A 60 8.85 15.54 -2.40
CA VAL A 60 10.02 16.37 -2.11
C VAL A 60 10.20 16.37 -0.59
N LEU A 61 11.43 16.17 -0.12
CA LEU A 61 11.80 16.42 1.28
C LEU A 61 12.28 17.87 1.40
N ASP A 62 11.46 18.73 1.99
CA ASP A 62 11.78 20.14 2.24
C ASP A 62 12.09 20.34 3.74
N GLY A 63 13.37 20.28 4.09
CA GLY A 63 13.82 20.12 5.47
C GLY A 63 13.25 18.84 6.08
N HIS A 64 12.52 18.95 7.19
CA HIS A 64 11.84 17.83 7.85
C HIS A 64 10.42 17.55 7.30
N THR A 65 9.97 18.31 6.31
CA THR A 65 8.61 18.17 5.77
C THR A 65 8.61 17.38 4.47
N LEU A 66 7.94 16.24 4.47
CA LEU A 66 7.64 15.51 3.23
C LEU A 66 6.45 16.16 2.51
N LEU A 67 6.71 16.81 1.38
CA LEU A 67 5.68 17.21 0.44
C LEU A 67 5.33 16.01 -0.44
N CYS A 68 4.04 15.73 -0.62
CA CYS A 68 3.56 14.57 -1.37
C CYS A 68 2.38 14.94 -2.28
N GLY A 69 2.39 14.37 -3.48
CA GLY A 69 1.37 14.54 -4.52
C GLY A 69 1.67 15.69 -5.47
N ALA A 70 1.30 15.52 -6.75
CA ALA A 70 1.74 16.40 -7.83
C ALA A 70 1.43 17.88 -7.62
N ASN A 71 0.26 18.24 -7.07
CA ASN A 71 -0.06 19.66 -6.86
C ASN A 71 0.92 20.32 -5.87
N LYS A 72 1.23 19.65 -4.74
CA LYS A 72 2.13 20.23 -3.72
C LYS A 72 3.54 20.32 -4.26
N VAL A 73 4.01 19.26 -4.93
CA VAL A 73 5.34 19.23 -5.55
C VAL A 73 5.45 20.25 -6.67
N ARG A 74 4.43 20.43 -7.51
CA ARG A 74 4.43 21.45 -8.58
C ARG A 74 4.47 22.88 -8.02
N THR A 75 3.71 23.16 -6.97
CA THR A 75 3.77 24.47 -6.30
C THR A 75 5.14 24.73 -5.68
N TRP A 76 5.76 23.71 -5.08
CA TRP A 76 7.12 23.81 -4.56
C TRP A 76 8.14 24.02 -5.68
N ALA A 77 8.05 23.26 -6.77
CA ALA A 77 8.93 23.32 -7.94
C ALA A 77 8.90 24.70 -8.61
N ALA A 78 7.71 25.31 -8.72
CA ALA A 78 7.57 26.66 -9.26
C ALA A 78 8.29 27.74 -8.43
N ARG A 79 8.56 27.47 -7.14
CA ARG A 79 9.28 28.37 -6.23
C ARG A 79 10.77 28.06 -6.11
N HIS A 80 11.20 26.86 -6.53
CA HIS A 80 12.58 26.38 -6.44
C HIS A 80 13.04 25.75 -7.77
N PRO A 81 13.08 26.54 -8.87
CA PRO A 81 13.37 26.02 -10.21
C PRO A 81 14.79 25.45 -10.38
N ASP A 82 15.72 25.83 -9.51
CA ASP A 82 17.09 25.33 -9.42
C ASP A 82 17.21 23.98 -8.68
N GLN A 83 16.15 23.57 -7.97
CA GLN A 83 16.16 22.40 -7.09
C GLN A 83 15.29 21.24 -7.60
N LEU A 84 14.91 21.24 -8.89
CA LEU A 84 14.03 20.20 -9.47
C LEU A 84 14.62 18.79 -9.36
N HIS A 85 15.94 18.65 -9.26
CA HIS A 85 16.62 17.37 -9.05
C HIS A 85 16.29 16.72 -7.70
N ARG A 86 15.70 17.45 -6.74
CA ARG A 86 15.23 16.94 -5.43
C ARG A 86 13.85 16.29 -5.49
N ILE A 87 13.20 16.28 -6.65
CA ILE A 87 11.90 15.63 -6.83
C ILE A 87 12.09 14.12 -6.92
N ILE A 88 11.41 13.40 -6.03
CA ILE A 88 11.47 11.95 -5.91
C ILE A 88 10.25 11.35 -6.62
N GLN A 89 10.50 10.40 -7.51
CA GLN A 89 9.51 9.57 -8.18
C GLN A 89 10.01 8.13 -8.24
N SER A 90 9.10 7.15 -8.29
CA SER A 90 9.45 5.73 -8.50
C SER A 90 10.43 5.14 -7.46
N TYR A 91 10.37 5.60 -6.20
CA TYR A 91 11.27 5.11 -5.13
C TYR A 91 11.18 3.58 -4.92
N LYS A 92 10.06 2.93 -5.28
CA LYS A 92 9.90 1.47 -5.22
C LYS A 92 11.00 0.72 -5.96
N ARG A 93 11.62 1.33 -6.98
CA ARG A 93 12.75 0.75 -7.73
C ARG A 93 14.01 0.62 -6.89
N CYS A 94 14.21 1.50 -5.90
CA CYS A 94 15.33 1.42 -4.96
C CYS A 94 15.23 0.21 -4.04
N LEU A 95 14.02 -0.36 -3.88
CA LEU A 95 13.74 -1.55 -3.08
C LEU A 95 13.74 -2.84 -3.91
N CYS A 96 14.06 -2.76 -5.21
CA CYS A 96 14.15 -3.94 -6.05
C CYS A 96 15.62 -4.16 -6.47
N PRO A 97 16.25 -5.29 -6.10
CA PRO A 97 17.64 -5.58 -6.44
C PRO A 97 17.94 -5.47 -7.95
N LYS A 98 16.97 -5.84 -8.79
CA LYS A 98 17.08 -5.74 -10.25
C LYS A 98 17.15 -4.30 -10.77
N TYR A 99 16.51 -3.35 -10.08
CA TYR A 99 16.38 -1.96 -10.55
C TYR A 99 17.16 -0.92 -9.75
N MET A 100 17.79 -1.32 -8.65
CA MET A 100 18.48 -0.39 -7.73
C MET A 100 19.61 0.42 -8.39
N ASN A 101 20.15 -0.09 -9.51
CA ASN A 101 21.23 0.54 -10.30
C ASN A 101 20.73 1.26 -11.57
N THR A 102 19.41 1.35 -11.78
CA THR A 102 18.84 2.07 -12.93
C THR A 102 18.94 3.59 -12.75
N ALA A 103 18.92 4.35 -13.85
CA ALA A 103 18.90 5.81 -13.80
C ALA A 103 17.73 6.38 -12.98
N ALA A 104 16.59 5.66 -12.93
CA ALA A 104 15.46 6.04 -12.09
C ALA A 104 15.79 5.93 -10.59
N ALA A 105 16.42 4.83 -10.17
CA ALA A 105 16.88 4.66 -8.78
C ALA A 105 17.99 5.67 -8.44
N THR A 106 18.94 5.91 -9.34
CA THR A 106 19.99 6.94 -9.16
C THR A 106 19.41 8.32 -8.90
N ARG A 107 18.36 8.72 -9.63
CA ARG A 107 17.68 10.01 -9.38
C ARG A 107 17.06 10.09 -8.00
N VAL A 108 16.53 8.99 -7.47
CA VAL A 108 16.00 8.93 -6.10
C VAL A 108 17.14 9.11 -5.09
N TRP A 109 18.27 8.42 -5.27
CA TRP A 109 19.44 8.57 -4.41
C TRP A 109 19.96 10.01 -4.40
N THR A 110 20.11 10.63 -5.57
CA THR A 110 20.49 12.04 -5.69
C THR A 110 19.48 12.97 -5.02
N ALA A 111 18.19 12.74 -5.21
CA ALA A 111 17.14 13.57 -4.62
C ALA A 111 17.10 13.49 -3.08
N LEU A 112 17.54 12.36 -2.51
CA LEU A 112 17.65 12.13 -1.07
C LEU A 112 19.00 12.56 -0.49
N ASP A 113 19.94 13.03 -1.31
CA ASP A 113 21.35 13.25 -0.92
C ASP A 113 21.98 12.01 -0.28
N ALA A 114 21.61 10.83 -0.80
CA ALA A 114 21.98 9.53 -0.27
C ALA A 114 22.89 8.77 -1.24
N LYS A 115 23.71 7.87 -0.70
CA LYS A 115 24.53 6.98 -1.53
C LYS A 115 23.66 5.89 -2.16
N PRO A 116 23.97 5.42 -3.38
CA PRO A 116 23.30 4.25 -3.94
C PRO A 116 23.37 3.05 -3.00
N GLY A 117 22.22 2.45 -2.71
CA GLY A 117 22.11 1.34 -1.76
C GLY A 117 21.95 1.74 -0.30
N ASP A 118 21.84 3.04 0.01
CA ASP A 118 21.50 3.50 1.36
C ASP A 118 20.01 3.25 1.68
N LEU A 119 19.70 2.01 2.03
CA LEU A 119 18.34 1.57 2.32
C LEU A 119 17.72 2.28 3.53
N ALA A 120 18.52 2.86 4.43
CA ALA A 120 18.03 3.64 5.55
C ALA A 120 17.35 4.94 5.08
N ALA A 121 17.94 5.63 4.10
CA ALA A 121 17.32 6.83 3.51
C ALA A 121 15.97 6.52 2.84
N ILE A 122 15.83 5.35 2.21
CA ILE A 122 14.54 4.89 1.67
C ILE A 122 13.56 4.55 2.79
N GLN A 123 14.02 3.87 3.85
CA GLN A 123 13.19 3.55 5.00
C GLN A 123 12.60 4.83 5.62
N ASP A 124 13.41 5.87 5.79
CA ASP A 124 12.98 7.16 6.35
C ASP A 124 11.97 7.89 5.45
N LEU A 125 12.19 7.89 4.13
CA LEU A 125 11.23 8.40 3.16
C LEU A 125 9.88 7.65 3.26
N VAL A 126 9.92 6.32 3.31
CA VAL A 126 8.72 5.49 3.42
C VAL A 126 8.02 5.73 4.76
N ALA A 127 8.77 5.86 5.87
CA ALA A 127 8.22 6.12 7.19
C ALA A 127 7.50 7.47 7.26
N ALA A 128 8.14 8.52 6.72
CA ALA A 128 7.53 9.84 6.62
C ALA A 128 6.25 9.80 5.77
N HIS A 129 6.26 9.05 4.67
CA HIS A 129 5.07 8.92 3.81
C HIS A 129 3.94 8.14 4.50
N LEU A 130 4.25 6.99 5.11
CA LEU A 130 3.27 6.19 5.86
C LEU A 130 2.67 6.96 7.03
N ARG A 131 3.47 7.76 7.74
CA ARG A 131 2.97 8.67 8.79
C ARG A 131 1.95 9.67 8.24
N ARG A 132 2.23 10.31 7.09
CA ARG A 132 1.27 11.23 6.45
C ARG A 132 -0.03 10.55 6.05
N ILE A 133 0.04 9.29 5.60
CA ILE A 133 -1.15 8.52 5.25
C ILE A 133 -1.95 8.21 6.51
N ARG A 134 -1.29 7.72 7.57
CA ARG A 134 -1.90 7.46 8.87
C ARG A 134 -2.66 8.69 9.37
N GLU A 135 -2.01 9.86 9.35
CA GLU A 135 -2.61 11.15 9.73
C GLU A 135 -3.83 11.49 8.86
N ALA A 136 -3.75 11.28 7.55
CA ALA A 136 -4.85 11.55 6.64
C ALA A 136 -6.07 10.64 6.89
N VAL A 137 -5.84 9.36 7.18
CA VAL A 137 -6.91 8.41 7.50
C VAL A 137 -7.55 8.75 8.86
N ILE A 138 -6.74 9.04 9.89
CA ILE A 138 -7.26 9.48 11.20
C ILE A 138 -8.11 10.74 11.04
N ALA A 139 -7.60 11.75 10.33
CA ALA A 139 -8.32 12.98 10.08
C ALA A 139 -9.64 12.74 9.32
N PHE A 140 -9.66 11.79 8.37
CA PHE A 140 -10.89 11.41 7.69
C PHE A 140 -11.94 10.83 8.65
N TYR A 141 -11.58 9.85 9.48
CA TYR A 141 -12.52 9.26 10.44
C TYR A 141 -12.96 10.24 11.52
N ARG A 142 -12.06 11.11 11.97
CA ARG A 142 -12.32 12.10 13.01
C ARG A 142 -13.19 13.26 12.54
N ASP A 143 -12.93 13.77 11.34
CA ASP A 143 -13.49 15.07 10.90
C ASP A 143 -14.54 14.96 9.79
N ARG A 144 -14.63 13.82 9.08
CA ARG A 144 -15.43 13.74 7.83
C ARG A 144 -16.30 12.49 7.71
N HIS A 145 -15.90 11.38 8.29
CA HIS A 145 -16.64 10.13 8.17
C HIS A 145 -17.93 10.17 9.00
N PRO A 146 -19.04 9.52 8.58
CA PRO A 146 -20.25 9.43 9.40
C PRO A 146 -20.01 8.82 10.80
N LYS A 147 -19.03 7.91 10.92
CA LYS A 147 -18.62 7.33 12.21
C LYS A 147 -18.00 8.35 13.17
N SER A 148 -17.60 9.55 12.72
CA SER A 148 -17.07 10.62 13.57
C SER A 148 -18.04 11.02 14.68
N THR A 149 -19.35 10.99 14.41
CA THR A 149 -20.39 11.35 15.39
C THR A 149 -20.58 10.32 16.50
N ARG A 150 -20.08 9.09 16.31
CA ARG A 150 -20.24 7.97 17.24
C ARG A 150 -19.11 7.87 18.27
N TYR A 151 -18.00 8.56 18.04
CA TYR A 151 -16.80 8.47 18.87
C TYR A 151 -16.20 9.86 19.11
N PRO A 152 -15.66 10.16 20.30
CA PRO A 152 -14.96 11.41 20.54
C PRO A 152 -13.72 11.55 19.65
N ARG A 153 -13.24 12.78 19.42
CA ARG A 153 -12.06 13.01 18.57
C ARG A 153 -10.83 12.22 19.03
N GLU A 154 -10.62 12.21 20.35
CA GLU A 154 -9.51 11.50 21.02
C GLU A 154 -9.53 9.99 20.80
N TYR A 155 -10.71 9.40 20.57
CA TYR A 155 -10.81 7.98 20.27
C TYR A 155 -10.10 7.66 18.95
N TRP A 156 -10.25 8.49 17.92
CA TRP A 156 -9.60 8.28 16.62
C TRP A 156 -8.10 8.54 16.67
N ASP A 157 -7.67 9.56 17.44
CA ASP A 157 -6.26 9.90 17.58
C ASP A 157 -5.46 8.80 18.30
N ASN A 158 -6.12 8.05 19.21
CA ASN A 158 -5.52 6.96 19.99
C ASN A 158 -5.78 5.55 19.43
N ASN A 159 -6.56 5.43 18.35
CA ASN A 159 -6.89 4.12 17.80
C ASN A 159 -5.65 3.40 17.25
N ARG A 160 -5.55 2.09 17.49
CA ARG A 160 -4.44 1.30 16.94
C ARG A 160 -4.67 1.08 15.46
N ILE A 161 -3.63 1.33 14.68
CA ILE A 161 -3.69 1.18 13.23
C ILE A 161 -2.82 0.00 12.82
N GLU A 162 -3.46 -1.02 12.27
CA GLU A 162 -2.80 -2.13 11.59
C GLU A 162 -2.90 -1.90 10.09
N ALA A 163 -1.97 -2.44 9.31
CA ALA A 163 -2.02 -2.30 7.86
C ALA A 163 -1.59 -3.57 7.13
N ILE A 164 -2.15 -3.75 5.93
CA ILE A 164 -1.54 -4.53 4.86
C ILE A 164 -1.15 -3.54 3.77
N THR A 165 0.08 -3.62 3.27
CA THR A 165 0.49 -2.91 2.07
C THR A 165 0.77 -3.88 0.94
N THR A 166 0.39 -3.49 -0.28
CA THR A 166 0.79 -4.25 -1.46
C THR A 166 2.27 -3.99 -1.77
N VAL A 167 2.95 -4.99 -2.31
CA VAL A 167 4.36 -4.92 -2.74
C VAL A 167 4.53 -5.56 -4.10
N SER A 168 5.53 -5.12 -4.87
CA SER A 168 5.83 -5.73 -6.17
C SER A 168 6.31 -7.17 -5.99
N CYS A 169 6.14 -7.98 -7.02
CA CYS A 169 6.63 -9.36 -7.06
C CYS A 169 8.16 -9.45 -7.00
N ASN A 170 8.85 -8.42 -7.49
CA ASN A 170 10.31 -8.39 -7.57
C ASN A 170 10.99 -7.86 -6.30
N TRP A 171 10.23 -7.70 -5.21
CA TRP A 171 10.77 -7.32 -3.91
C TRP A 171 11.19 -8.57 -3.14
N ASP A 172 12.40 -8.54 -2.60
CA ASP A 172 12.91 -9.60 -1.76
C ASP A 172 12.48 -9.42 -0.30
N HIS A 173 13.00 -10.29 0.57
CA HIS A 173 12.73 -10.24 1.99
C HIS A 173 13.21 -8.92 2.63
N GLU A 174 14.36 -8.40 2.22
CA GLU A 174 14.96 -7.19 2.78
C GLU A 174 14.10 -5.95 2.47
N ALA A 175 13.65 -5.82 1.22
CA ALA A 175 12.71 -4.79 0.80
C ALA A 175 11.41 -4.80 1.62
N CYS A 176 10.87 -6.00 1.86
CA CYS A 176 9.69 -6.17 2.70
C CYS A 176 9.94 -5.78 4.17
N VAL A 177 11.12 -6.11 4.72
CA VAL A 177 11.51 -5.71 6.07
C VAL A 177 11.62 -4.19 6.20
N ILE A 178 12.22 -3.51 5.22
CA ILE A 178 12.32 -2.04 5.19
C ILE A 178 10.95 -1.39 5.30
N VAL A 179 9.95 -1.87 4.53
CA VAL A 179 8.60 -1.30 4.58
C VAL A 179 7.90 -1.58 5.91
N ARG A 180 8.10 -2.77 6.50
CA ARG A 180 7.56 -3.08 7.84
C ARG A 180 8.17 -2.17 8.91
N ASN A 181 9.49 -1.99 8.89
CA ASN A 181 10.20 -1.11 9.83
C ASN A 181 9.78 0.35 9.65
N ALA A 182 9.66 0.81 8.40
CA ALA A 182 9.15 2.14 8.09
C ALA A 182 7.71 2.34 8.58
N ALA A 183 6.86 1.32 8.51
CA ALA A 183 5.50 1.37 9.05
C ALA A 183 5.49 1.52 10.57
N LEU A 184 6.32 0.77 11.29
CA LEU A 184 6.48 0.92 12.74
C LEU A 184 6.93 2.36 13.09
N ALA A 185 7.95 2.88 12.40
CA ALA A 185 8.41 4.27 12.56
C ALA A 185 7.34 5.31 12.14
N GLY A 186 6.43 4.93 11.26
CA GLY A 186 5.25 5.70 10.84
C GLY A 186 4.08 5.66 11.84
N GLY A 187 4.20 4.91 12.94
CA GLY A 187 3.17 4.80 13.99
C GLY A 187 2.10 3.74 13.74
N PHE A 188 2.38 2.76 12.88
CA PHE A 188 1.54 1.57 12.72
C PHE A 188 1.87 0.56 13.82
N TYR A 189 0.85 -0.12 14.33
CA TYR A 189 1.01 -1.15 15.35
C TYR A 189 1.52 -2.48 14.74
N ASN A 190 1.03 -2.81 13.54
CA ASN A 190 1.49 -3.95 12.76
C ASN A 190 1.39 -3.63 11.26
N MET A 191 2.28 -4.23 10.47
CA MET A 191 2.26 -4.15 9.01
C MET A 191 2.54 -5.51 8.40
N ASP A 192 1.56 -6.02 7.67
CA ASP A 192 1.71 -7.15 6.77
C ASP A 192 1.96 -6.67 5.34
N VAL A 193 2.57 -7.52 4.53
CA VAL A 193 2.79 -7.26 3.10
C VAL A 193 2.10 -8.34 2.29
N ALA A 194 1.56 -7.98 1.14
CA ALA A 194 0.98 -8.93 0.19
C ALA A 194 1.39 -8.52 -1.23
N HIS A 195 1.64 -9.48 -2.10
CA HIS A 195 2.02 -9.15 -3.47
C HIS A 195 0.84 -8.54 -4.23
N GLU A 196 1.13 -7.51 -5.03
CA GLU A 196 0.18 -6.78 -5.86
C GLU A 196 -0.74 -7.70 -6.68
N PRO A 197 -0.24 -8.66 -7.49
CA PRO A 197 -1.11 -9.50 -8.31
C PRO A 197 -1.93 -10.51 -7.51
N ILE A 198 -1.49 -10.95 -6.33
CA ILE A 198 -2.30 -11.80 -5.44
C ILE A 198 -3.48 -10.99 -4.89
N CYS A 199 -3.25 -9.71 -4.54
CA CYS A 199 -4.30 -8.82 -4.06
C CYS A 199 -5.33 -8.49 -5.16
N ALA A 200 -4.87 -8.39 -6.42
CA ALA A 200 -5.71 -8.25 -7.60
C ALA A 200 -6.52 -9.53 -7.88
N ALA A 201 -5.85 -10.70 -7.87
CA ALA A 201 -6.48 -12.00 -8.03
C ALA A 201 -7.59 -12.23 -7.00
N ALA A 202 -7.29 -12.02 -5.72
CA ALA A 202 -8.28 -12.11 -4.65
C ALA A 202 -9.44 -11.10 -4.81
N SER A 203 -9.24 -10.02 -5.57
CA SER A 203 -10.29 -9.06 -5.86
C SER A 203 -11.22 -9.52 -6.98
N ASP A 204 -10.64 -10.06 -8.06
CA ASP A 204 -11.36 -10.36 -9.29
C ASP A 204 -11.86 -11.80 -9.36
N MET A 205 -11.12 -12.77 -8.81
CA MET A 205 -11.51 -14.18 -8.84
C MET A 205 -12.81 -14.45 -8.08
N ASP A 206 -13.03 -13.80 -6.91
CA ASP A 206 -14.31 -13.89 -6.18
C ASP A 206 -15.48 -13.44 -7.09
N ARG A 207 -15.27 -12.36 -7.86
CA ARG A 207 -16.27 -11.82 -8.79
C ARG A 207 -16.47 -12.72 -10.01
N MET A 208 -15.38 -13.16 -10.65
CA MET A 208 -15.40 -14.09 -11.78
C MET A 208 -16.12 -15.39 -11.40
N ARG A 209 -15.87 -15.91 -10.18
CA ARG A 209 -16.57 -17.08 -9.66
C ARG A 209 -18.05 -16.84 -9.47
N GLY A 210 -18.43 -15.70 -8.87
CA GLY A 210 -19.84 -15.32 -8.70
C GLY A 210 -20.59 -15.15 -10.02
N LEU A 211 -19.88 -14.84 -11.11
CA LEU A 211 -20.42 -14.77 -12.48
C LEU A 211 -20.42 -16.12 -13.21
N GLY A 212 -19.75 -17.13 -12.67
CA GLY A 212 -19.60 -18.45 -13.31
C GLY A 212 -18.51 -18.50 -14.39
N ASP A 213 -17.63 -17.51 -14.47
CA ASP A 213 -16.53 -17.46 -15.46
C ASP A 213 -15.39 -18.43 -15.12
N ILE A 214 -15.25 -18.80 -13.84
CA ILE A 214 -14.24 -19.73 -13.34
C ILE A 214 -14.82 -20.69 -12.29
N GLU A 215 -14.15 -21.82 -12.06
CA GLU A 215 -14.45 -22.78 -11.00
C GLU A 215 -13.36 -22.86 -9.92
N TYR A 216 -13.67 -23.50 -8.78
CA TYR A 216 -12.63 -23.81 -7.79
C TYR A 216 -11.62 -24.79 -8.39
N GLY A 217 -10.34 -24.56 -8.11
CA GLY A 217 -9.23 -25.37 -8.62
C GLY A 217 -8.69 -24.90 -9.98
N GLU A 218 -9.37 -24.01 -10.68
CA GLU A 218 -8.84 -23.42 -11.92
C GLU A 218 -7.69 -22.44 -11.64
N GLU A 219 -6.73 -22.43 -12.56
CA GLU A 219 -5.58 -21.54 -12.53
C GLU A 219 -5.83 -20.33 -13.42
N VAL A 220 -5.75 -19.13 -12.84
CA VAL A 220 -5.99 -17.88 -13.55
C VAL A 220 -4.74 -17.02 -13.51
N CYS A 221 -4.28 -16.57 -14.67
CA CYS A 221 -3.15 -15.68 -14.80
C CYS A 221 -3.59 -14.22 -14.67
N PHE A 222 -3.05 -13.53 -13.67
CA PHE A 222 -3.26 -12.11 -13.42
C PHE A 222 -2.01 -11.33 -13.85
N ALA A 223 -2.19 -10.35 -14.73
CA ALA A 223 -1.16 -9.42 -15.15
C ALA A 223 -1.54 -8.01 -14.72
N ASP A 224 -0.83 -7.47 -13.73
CA ASP A 224 -0.91 -6.07 -13.32
C ASP A 224 0.13 -5.27 -14.10
N ILE A 225 -0.33 -4.55 -15.14
CA ILE A 225 0.54 -3.78 -16.04
C ILE A 225 0.30 -2.29 -15.79
N VAL A 226 1.21 -1.63 -15.07
CA VAL A 226 1.10 -0.20 -14.73
C VAL A 226 2.43 0.48 -14.97
N LYS A 227 2.46 1.52 -15.81
CA LYS A 227 3.73 2.24 -16.07
C LYS A 227 4.40 2.67 -14.75
N PRO A 228 5.66 2.27 -14.47
CA PRO A 228 6.61 1.60 -15.36
C PRO A 228 6.96 0.16 -14.94
N THR A 229 6.06 -0.61 -14.34
CA THR A 229 6.30 -2.00 -13.93
C THR A 229 5.17 -2.91 -14.43
N PHE A 230 5.46 -4.18 -14.58
CA PHE A 230 4.42 -5.19 -14.67
C PHE A 230 4.71 -6.30 -13.68
N ASP A 231 3.64 -6.88 -13.13
CA ASP A 231 3.68 -8.01 -12.21
C ASP A 231 2.66 -9.04 -12.69
N VAL A 232 3.09 -10.29 -12.85
CA VAL A 232 2.27 -11.43 -13.29
C VAL A 232 2.30 -12.51 -12.22
N ALA A 233 1.13 -13.06 -11.92
CA ALA A 233 0.98 -14.23 -11.07
C ALA A 233 -0.08 -15.18 -11.63
N THR A 234 0.20 -16.48 -11.61
CA THR A 234 -0.85 -17.48 -11.78
C THR A 234 -1.39 -17.84 -10.41
N VAL A 235 -2.69 -17.68 -10.20
CA VAL A 235 -3.35 -17.91 -8.91
C VAL A 235 -4.42 -18.96 -9.08
N ARG A 236 -4.46 -19.92 -8.16
CA ARG A 236 -5.53 -20.91 -8.04
C ARG A 236 -6.41 -20.54 -6.86
N MET A 237 -7.71 -20.53 -7.07
CA MET A 237 -8.67 -20.35 -5.99
C MET A 237 -9.18 -21.71 -5.52
N THR A 238 -8.98 -22.01 -4.24
CA THR A 238 -9.40 -23.28 -3.62
C THR A 238 -10.54 -23.03 -2.63
N GLU A 239 -11.47 -23.99 -2.57
CA GLU A 239 -12.58 -23.92 -1.63
C GLU A 239 -12.06 -23.98 -0.19
N SER A 240 -12.67 -23.21 0.71
CA SER A 240 -12.27 -23.23 2.10
C SER A 240 -12.78 -24.51 2.77
N VAL A 241 -11.90 -25.20 3.49
CA VAL A 241 -12.26 -26.39 4.29
C VAL A 241 -13.05 -26.07 5.57
N SER A 242 -13.31 -24.80 5.87
CA SER A 242 -14.06 -24.37 7.06
C SER A 242 -15.37 -23.72 6.67
N ASP A 243 -16.47 -24.12 7.32
CA ASP A 243 -17.80 -23.55 7.10
C ASP A 243 -17.79 -22.02 7.27
N GLY A 244 -18.21 -21.31 6.21
CA GLY A 244 -18.30 -19.85 6.17
C GLY A 244 -16.99 -19.10 5.92
N ALA A 245 -15.86 -19.80 5.74
CA ALA A 245 -14.59 -19.16 5.41
C ALA A 245 -14.49 -18.80 3.91
N ARG A 246 -13.76 -17.72 3.59
CA ARG A 246 -13.53 -17.32 2.20
C ARG A 246 -12.63 -18.32 1.46
N PRO A 247 -12.71 -18.35 0.12
CA PRO A 247 -11.78 -19.10 -0.71
C PRO A 247 -10.32 -18.77 -0.37
N GLN A 248 -9.45 -19.76 -0.50
CA GLN A 248 -8.01 -19.58 -0.42
C GLN A 248 -7.46 -19.26 -1.81
N PHE A 249 -6.42 -18.41 -1.85
CA PHE A 249 -5.76 -18.00 -3.09
C PHE A 249 -4.32 -18.47 -3.03
N ASP A 250 -4.03 -19.51 -3.80
CA ASP A 250 -2.72 -20.14 -3.86
C ASP A 250 -1.96 -19.63 -5.07
N LEU A 251 -0.73 -19.17 -4.84
CA LEU A 251 0.18 -18.88 -5.94
C LEU A 251 0.62 -20.20 -6.59
N VAL A 252 0.42 -20.32 -7.90
CA VAL A 252 0.90 -21.44 -8.71
C VAL A 252 2.16 -21.00 -9.47
N GLY A 253 3.28 -21.66 -9.17
CA GLY A 253 4.57 -21.35 -9.78
C GLY A 253 5.24 -20.11 -9.17
N ASN A 254 5.99 -19.39 -9.99
CA ASN A 254 6.74 -18.20 -9.56
C ASN A 254 6.00 -16.92 -9.94
N LEU A 255 6.10 -15.90 -9.08
CA LEU A 255 5.75 -14.54 -9.47
C LEU A 255 6.75 -14.03 -10.52
N ILE A 256 6.26 -13.34 -11.54
CA ILE A 256 7.09 -12.75 -12.59
C ILE A 256 6.84 -11.25 -12.59
N GLY A 257 7.85 -10.42 -12.37
CA GLY A 257 7.73 -8.99 -12.60
C GLY A 257 8.81 -8.47 -13.53
N ASP A 258 8.52 -7.40 -14.29
CA ASP A 258 9.58 -6.60 -14.92
C ASP A 258 9.30 -5.09 -14.99
N ASP A 259 10.28 -4.33 -15.49
CA ASP A 259 10.13 -2.95 -15.93
C ASP A 259 9.33 -2.95 -17.25
N ALA A 260 8.22 -2.21 -17.29
CA ALA A 260 7.40 -2.09 -18.50
C ALA A 260 8.02 -1.15 -19.57
N GLY A 261 9.26 -0.67 -19.35
CA GLY A 261 10.00 0.21 -20.25
C GLY A 261 11.52 -0.03 -20.27
N ALA A 262 11.96 -1.29 -20.14
CA ALA A 262 13.31 -1.70 -20.52
C ALA A 262 13.49 -1.65 -22.05
#